data_AF-A0A9P5RBV5-F1
#
_entry.id   AF-A0A9P5RBV5-F1
#
_cell.length_a   1.000
_cell.length_b   1.000
_cell.length_c   1.000
_cell.angle_alpha   90.00
_cell.angle_beta   90.00
_cell.angle_gamma   90.00
#
_symmetry.space_group_name_H-M   'P 1'
#
loop_
_entity.id
_entity.type
_entity.pdbx_description
1 polymer ?
#
loop_
_entity_poly.entity_id
_entity_poly.type
_entity_poly.pdbx_seq_one_letter_code
_entity_poly.pdbx_strand_id
1 'polypeptide(L)'
;MAEQKQEYTAEKDFIDEKFDIERSSVVLEEEENSPIPEVAAIVSNKDDPNVPVLTFRFWLMAVLFSCLLSFFNQFFWFRTHPMTISTLVIQLLSYPFGKFLARVLPAGPLNPGPFNIKEHVLVALTANCAGGTAYAVDITVIQKVFYLQDYGFLANFLLILVTQMLGYGMAGVLRKYLVYPAAMIWPANLVQVA
;
A
#
# COMPACT_ATOMS: atom_id res chain seq x y z
N MET A 1 -60.11 11.52 19.76
CA MET A 1 -60.01 10.19 19.09
C MET A 1 -59.57 10.29 17.64
N ALA A 2 -60.02 11.29 16.87
CA ALA A 2 -59.57 11.49 15.48
C ALA A 2 -58.10 11.98 15.39
N GLU A 3 -57.68 12.91 16.26
CA GLU A 3 -56.30 13.44 16.29
C GLU A 3 -55.27 12.36 16.64
N GLN A 4 -55.52 11.57 17.69
CA GLN A 4 -54.66 10.42 18.06
C GLN A 4 -54.50 9.39 16.93
N LYS A 5 -55.54 9.22 16.09
CA LYS A 5 -55.48 8.30 14.95
C LYS A 5 -54.65 8.88 13.81
N GLN A 6 -54.70 10.20 13.59
CA GLN A 6 -53.87 10.90 12.61
C GLN A 6 -52.40 10.91 13.03
N GLU A 7 -52.13 11.15 14.31
CA GLU A 7 -50.78 11.16 14.88
C GLU A 7 -50.13 9.77 14.81
N TYR A 8 -50.88 8.71 15.14
CA TYR A 8 -50.42 7.32 14.99
C TYR A 8 -50.15 6.92 13.53
N THR A 9 -50.96 7.40 12.58
CA THR A 9 -50.73 7.15 11.15
C THR A 9 -49.48 7.89 10.65
N ALA A 10 -49.29 9.16 11.05
CA ALA A 10 -48.10 9.93 10.68
C ALA A 10 -46.80 9.35 11.26
N GLU A 11 -46.83 8.86 12.50
CA GLU A 11 -45.67 8.20 13.13
C GLU A 11 -45.32 6.88 12.42
N LYS A 12 -46.32 6.10 12.02
CA LYS A 12 -46.11 4.86 11.25
C LYS A 12 -45.53 5.15 9.87
N ASP A 13 -46.07 6.13 9.15
CA ASP A 13 -45.58 6.50 7.81
C ASP A 13 -44.13 7.00 7.87
N PHE A 14 -43.76 7.74 8.93
CA PHE A 14 -42.39 8.20 9.16
C PHE A 14 -41.42 7.04 9.46
N ILE A 15 -41.86 6.02 10.20
CA ILE A 15 -41.06 4.83 10.49
C ILE A 15 -40.84 4.01 9.22
N ASP A 16 -41.90 3.80 8.41
CA ASP A 16 -41.83 3.05 7.16
C ASP A 16 -40.90 3.78 6.14
N GLU A 17 -41.00 5.10 6.01
CA GLU A 17 -40.11 5.90 5.15
C GLU A 17 -38.64 5.79 5.58
N LYS A 18 -38.36 5.86 6.89
CA LYS A 18 -37.00 5.69 7.40
C LYS A 18 -36.45 4.29 7.13
N PHE A 19 -37.28 3.26 7.25
CA PHE A 19 -36.91 1.87 6.99
C PHE A 19 -36.61 1.65 5.49
N ASP A 20 -37.38 2.25 4.60
CA ASP A 20 -37.16 2.20 3.17
C ASP A 20 -35.87 2.94 2.74
N ILE A 21 -35.58 4.09 3.38
CA ILE A 21 -34.32 4.83 3.16
C ILE A 21 -33.12 3.98 3.62
N GLU A 22 -33.20 3.36 4.80
CA GLU A 22 -32.13 2.51 5.33
C GLU A 22 -31.91 1.30 4.43
N ARG A 23 -32.99 0.63 3.99
CA ARG A 23 -32.92 -0.50 3.05
C ARG A 23 -32.34 -0.09 1.71
N SER A 24 -32.75 1.04 1.16
CA SER A 24 -32.20 1.60 -0.09
C SER A 24 -30.71 1.91 0.05
N SER A 25 -30.29 2.50 1.18
CA SER A 25 -28.88 2.80 1.44
C SER A 25 -28.01 1.54 1.55
N VAL A 26 -28.52 0.46 2.16
CA VAL A 26 -27.82 -0.82 2.25
C VAL A 26 -27.70 -1.49 0.89
N VAL A 27 -28.74 -1.44 0.05
CA VAL A 27 -28.70 -1.99 -1.31
C VAL A 27 -27.70 -1.22 -2.18
N LEU A 28 -27.64 0.11 -2.06
CA LEU A 28 -26.64 0.92 -2.75
C LEU A 28 -25.22 0.61 -2.26
N GLU A 29 -25.01 0.40 -0.96
CA GLU A 29 -23.71 0.01 -0.41
C GLU A 29 -23.27 -1.39 -0.88
N GLU A 30 -24.21 -2.33 -1.08
CA GLU A 30 -23.94 -3.66 -1.65
C GLU A 30 -23.62 -3.58 -3.16
N GLU A 31 -24.31 -2.73 -3.93
CA GLU A 31 -24.03 -2.50 -5.35
C GLU A 31 -22.72 -1.74 -5.60
N GLU A 32 -22.33 -0.82 -4.71
CA GLU A 32 -21.05 -0.13 -4.75
C GLU A 32 -19.87 -1.03 -4.34
N ASN A 33 -20.15 -2.18 -3.72
CA ASN A 33 -19.11 -3.08 -3.25
C ASN A 33 -18.51 -3.91 -4.38
N SER A 34 -17.25 -4.33 -4.20
CA SER A 34 -16.60 -5.19 -5.19
C SER A 34 -17.37 -6.51 -5.31
N PRO A 35 -17.62 -7.02 -6.53
CA PRO A 35 -18.21 -8.36 -6.74
C PRO A 35 -17.36 -9.50 -6.14
N ILE A 36 -16.10 -9.22 -5.83
CA ILE A 36 -15.13 -10.17 -5.29
C ILE A 36 -15.10 -10.01 -3.76
N PRO A 37 -15.53 -11.03 -2.99
CA PRO A 37 -15.73 -10.90 -1.55
C PRO A 37 -14.42 -10.62 -0.80
N GLU A 38 -13.28 -11.13 -1.28
CA GLU A 38 -11.97 -10.88 -0.69
C GLU A 38 -11.55 -9.41 -0.80
N VAL A 39 -11.91 -8.75 -1.91
CA VAL A 39 -11.61 -7.33 -2.12
C VAL A 39 -12.54 -6.46 -1.27
N ALA A 40 -13.84 -6.80 -1.25
CA ALA A 40 -14.85 -6.13 -0.44
C ALA A 40 -14.57 -6.18 1.07
N ALA A 41 -13.96 -7.26 1.56
CA ALA A 41 -13.62 -7.40 2.97
C ALA A 41 -12.38 -6.60 3.39
N ILE A 42 -11.53 -6.22 2.43
CA ILE A 42 -10.19 -5.65 2.68
C ILE A 42 -10.16 -4.15 2.37
N VAL A 43 -10.89 -3.70 1.35
CA VAL A 43 -10.87 -2.33 0.86
C VAL A 43 -12.17 -1.65 1.25
N SER A 44 -12.09 -0.52 1.96
CA SER A 44 -13.27 0.31 2.22
C SER A 44 -13.68 1.08 0.97
N ASN A 45 -14.98 1.10 0.67
CA ASN A 45 -15.54 1.86 -0.46
C ASN A 45 -15.56 3.38 -0.20
N LYS A 46 -15.34 3.82 1.05
CA LYS A 46 -15.38 5.23 1.44
C LYS A 46 -13.95 5.78 1.49
N ASP A 47 -13.58 6.59 0.49
CA ASP A 47 -12.30 7.30 0.46
C ASP A 47 -12.47 8.80 0.78
N ASP A 48 -11.59 9.37 1.60
CA ASP A 48 -11.48 10.83 1.80
C ASP A 48 -10.27 11.37 1.02
N PRO A 49 -10.48 12.18 -0.03
CA PRO A 49 -9.39 12.75 -0.84
C PRO A 49 -8.53 13.81 -0.10
N ASN A 50 -8.99 14.37 1.00
CA ASN A 50 -8.34 15.52 1.65
C ASN A 50 -7.28 15.13 2.69
N VAL A 51 -7.22 13.84 3.05
CA VAL A 51 -6.26 13.38 4.04
C VAL A 51 -4.82 13.54 3.53
N PRO A 52 -3.91 14.09 4.35
CA PRO A 52 -2.54 14.34 3.90
C PRO A 52 -1.82 13.03 3.59
N VAL A 53 -1.16 13.01 2.45
CA VAL A 53 -0.30 11.94 1.95
C VAL A 53 1.09 12.49 1.65
N LEU A 54 2.11 11.61 1.62
CA LEU A 54 3.50 11.97 1.32
C LEU A 54 4.11 13.02 2.27
N THR A 55 3.74 12.98 3.55
CA THR A 55 4.28 13.88 4.58
C THR A 55 5.76 13.60 4.87
N PHE A 56 6.40 14.47 5.67
CA PHE A 56 7.79 14.27 6.10
C PHE A 56 7.99 12.94 6.84
N ARG A 57 7.06 12.55 7.72
CA ARG A 57 7.14 11.26 8.44
C ARG A 57 7.09 10.07 7.50
N PHE A 58 6.27 10.14 6.45
CA PHE A 58 6.19 9.11 5.43
C PHE A 58 7.56 8.95 4.76
N TRP A 59 8.17 10.05 4.30
CA TRP A 59 9.48 10.00 3.63
C TRP A 59 10.57 9.46 4.56
N LEU A 60 10.61 9.92 5.81
CA LEU A 60 11.56 9.45 6.80
C LEU A 60 11.44 7.93 7.02
N MET A 61 10.23 7.43 7.23
CA MET A 61 9.95 6.01 7.46
C MET A 61 10.21 5.17 6.21
N ALA A 62 9.73 5.64 5.05
CA ALA A 62 9.84 4.95 3.78
C ALA A 62 11.32 4.74 3.41
N VAL A 63 12.15 5.79 3.50
CA VAL A 63 13.59 5.67 3.23
C VAL A 63 14.27 4.75 4.26
N LEU A 64 14.02 4.97 5.56
CA LEU A 64 14.66 4.18 6.61
C LEU A 64 14.36 2.69 6.49
N PHE A 65 13.08 2.31 6.37
CA PHE A 65 12.71 0.91 6.25
C PHE A 65 13.11 0.30 4.91
N SER A 66 13.06 1.06 3.81
CA SER A 66 13.53 0.58 2.50
C SER A 66 15.01 0.27 2.52
N CYS A 67 15.83 1.17 3.09
CA CYS A 67 17.28 0.96 3.21
C CYS A 67 17.59 -0.27 4.07
N LEU A 68 16.93 -0.40 5.23
CA LEU A 68 17.14 -1.56 6.13
C LEU A 68 16.75 -2.87 5.43
N LEU A 69 15.56 -2.92 4.83
CA LEU A 69 15.04 -4.12 4.19
C LEU A 69 15.92 -4.55 3.01
N SER A 70 16.26 -3.60 2.13
CA SER A 70 17.13 -3.85 0.97
C SER A 70 18.52 -4.32 1.40
N PHE A 71 19.09 -3.69 2.43
CA PHE A 71 20.40 -4.08 2.97
C PHE A 71 20.40 -5.53 3.47
N PHE A 72 19.45 -5.92 4.33
CA PHE A 72 19.41 -7.29 4.86
C PHE A 72 19.18 -8.32 3.76
N ASN A 73 18.23 -8.08 2.86
CA ASN A 73 17.93 -9.00 1.77
C ASN A 73 19.13 -9.16 0.81
N GLN A 74 19.79 -8.07 0.45
CA GLN A 74 20.98 -8.10 -0.40
C GLN A 74 22.18 -8.76 0.30
N PHE A 75 22.37 -8.51 1.60
CA PHE A 75 23.48 -9.05 2.38
C PHE A 75 23.41 -10.58 2.52
N PHE A 76 22.21 -11.13 2.64
CA PHE A 76 22.01 -12.59 2.73
C PHE A 76 21.94 -13.30 1.38
N TRP A 77 21.81 -12.57 0.27
CA TRP A 77 21.53 -13.13 -1.06
C TRP A 77 22.50 -14.23 -1.52
N PHE A 78 23.81 -14.00 -1.39
CA PHE A 78 24.85 -14.96 -1.82
C PHE A 78 25.20 -16.03 -0.77
N ARG A 79 24.46 -16.11 0.34
CA ARG A 79 24.72 -17.13 1.36
C ARG A 79 24.11 -18.46 0.94
N THR A 80 24.71 -19.55 1.41
CA THR A 80 24.22 -20.92 1.18
C THR A 80 22.81 -21.14 1.75
N HIS A 81 22.49 -20.46 2.84
CA HIS A 81 21.16 -20.43 3.45
C HIS A 81 20.75 -18.96 3.60
N PRO A 82 20.15 -18.35 2.56
CA PRO A 82 19.74 -16.96 2.60
C PRO A 82 18.56 -16.79 3.56
N MET A 83 18.62 -15.75 4.40
CA MET A 83 17.50 -15.31 5.20
C MET A 83 16.89 -14.07 4.55
N THR A 84 15.62 -14.16 4.16
CA THR A 84 14.89 -13.05 3.54
C THR A 84 13.91 -12.46 4.55
N ILE A 85 13.94 -11.14 4.72
CA ILE A 85 12.98 -10.43 5.55
C ILE A 85 11.76 -10.09 4.67
N SER A 86 10.57 -10.50 5.14
CA SER A 86 9.31 -10.17 4.48
C SER A 86 8.90 -8.72 4.73
N THR A 87 8.23 -8.13 3.76
CA THR A 87 7.70 -6.77 3.83
C THR A 87 6.62 -6.61 4.90
N LEU A 88 5.96 -7.70 5.29
CA LEU A 88 5.01 -7.74 6.40
C LEU A 88 5.64 -7.31 7.73
N VAL A 89 6.93 -7.59 7.93
CA VAL A 89 7.65 -7.14 9.14
C VAL A 89 7.71 -5.62 9.17
N ILE A 90 7.97 -4.99 8.02
CA ILE A 90 7.98 -3.53 7.90
C ILE A 90 6.57 -2.96 8.09
N GLN A 91 5.54 -3.58 7.52
CA GLN A 91 4.15 -3.17 7.69
C GLN A 91 3.70 -3.21 9.16
N LEU A 92 4.12 -4.23 9.90
CA LEU A 92 3.83 -4.35 11.34
C LEU A 92 4.58 -3.29 12.16
N LEU A 93 5.85 -3.04 11.84
CA LEU A 93 6.69 -2.08 12.57
C LEU A 93 6.36 -0.61 12.22
N SER A 94 5.87 -0.35 11.01
CA SER A 94 5.58 1.01 10.56
C SER A 94 4.41 1.63 11.32
N TYR A 95 3.44 0.85 11.81
CA TYR A 95 2.31 1.36 12.57
C TYR A 95 2.68 1.97 13.94
N PRO A 96 3.32 1.23 14.87
CA PRO A 96 3.73 1.79 16.16
C PRO A 96 4.75 2.91 15.97
N PHE A 97 5.64 2.80 14.99
CA PHE A 97 6.64 3.82 14.71
C PHE A 97 6.01 5.10 14.13
N GLY A 98 5.03 4.99 13.23
CA GLY A 98 4.26 6.12 12.71
C GLY A 98 3.45 6.83 13.79
N LYS A 99 2.81 6.08 14.68
CA LYS A 99 2.13 6.63 15.87
C LYS A 99 3.09 7.26 16.87
N PHE A 100 4.32 6.76 16.99
CA PHE A 100 5.36 7.35 17.84
C PHE A 100 5.83 8.68 17.24
N LEU A 101 6.18 8.70 15.96
CA LEU A 101 6.55 9.91 15.22
C LEU A 101 5.43 10.96 15.28
N ALA A 102 4.16 10.53 15.21
CA ALA A 102 3.03 11.45 15.34
C ALA A 102 2.91 12.16 16.69
N ARG A 103 3.45 11.57 17.76
CA ARG A 103 3.48 12.18 19.09
C ARG A 103 4.75 13.01 19.34
N VAL A 104 5.86 12.63 18.71
CA VAL A 104 7.18 13.26 18.96
C VAL A 104 7.44 14.45 18.04
N LEU A 105 6.98 14.41 16.78
CA LEU A 105 7.18 15.52 15.85
C LEU A 105 6.33 16.75 16.24
N PRO A 106 6.90 17.97 16.18
CA PRO A 106 6.17 19.20 16.48
C PRO A 106 5.04 19.42 15.47
N ALA A 107 3.88 19.89 15.95
CA ALA A 107 2.74 20.24 15.12
C ALA A 107 3.11 21.30 14.06
N GLY A 108 2.59 21.15 12.85
CA GLY A 108 2.87 22.06 11.73
C GLY A 108 3.20 21.31 10.43
N PRO A 109 4.04 21.86 9.54
CA PRO A 109 4.31 21.23 8.23
C PRO A 109 5.01 19.86 8.34
N LEU A 110 5.70 19.59 9.46
CA LEU A 110 6.33 18.31 9.75
C LEU A 110 5.36 17.26 10.34
N ASN A 111 4.24 17.72 10.90
CA ASN A 111 3.21 16.90 11.52
C ASN A 111 1.83 17.53 11.25
N PRO A 112 1.28 17.33 10.04
CA PRO A 112 0.01 17.95 9.64
C PRO A 112 -1.21 17.31 10.33
N GLY A 113 -1.05 16.15 10.97
CA GLY A 113 -2.17 15.46 11.59
C GLY A 113 -1.82 14.08 12.16
N PRO A 114 -2.84 13.36 12.68
CA PRO A 114 -2.68 12.01 13.16
C PRO A 114 -2.17 11.07 12.06
N PHE A 115 -1.48 10.00 12.46
CA PHE A 115 -0.99 9.01 11.51
C PHE A 115 -2.15 8.30 10.81
N ASN A 116 -2.17 8.40 9.48
CA ASN A 116 -3.28 7.92 8.66
C ASN A 116 -2.98 6.55 8.01
N ILE A 117 -4.03 5.80 7.67
CA ILE A 117 -3.93 4.53 6.94
C ILE A 117 -3.24 4.69 5.59
N LYS A 118 -3.48 5.79 4.87
CA LYS A 118 -2.81 6.04 3.57
C LYS A 118 -1.30 6.19 3.73
N GLU A 119 -0.83 6.89 4.77
CA GLU A 119 0.61 7.00 5.05
C GLU A 119 1.21 5.63 5.41
N HIS A 120 0.49 4.84 6.22
CA HIS A 120 0.91 3.50 6.62
C HIS A 120 1.07 2.55 5.43
N VAL A 121 0.04 2.46 4.58
CA VAL A 121 0.04 1.64 3.37
C VAL A 121 1.12 2.11 2.40
N LEU A 122 1.29 3.41 2.20
CA LEU A 122 2.34 3.95 1.33
C LEU A 122 3.74 3.57 1.81
N VAL A 123 4.02 3.59 3.11
CA VAL A 123 5.32 3.13 3.66
C VAL A 123 5.55 1.65 3.35
N ALA A 124 4.54 0.79 3.58
CA ALA A 124 4.65 -0.63 3.31
C ALA A 124 4.89 -0.92 1.82
N LEU A 125 4.15 -0.24 0.95
CA LEU A 125 4.29 -0.36 -0.50
C LEU A 125 5.67 0.09 -0.98
N THR A 126 6.17 1.23 -0.49
CA THR A 126 7.49 1.75 -0.87
C THR A 126 8.60 0.80 -0.43
N ALA A 127 8.50 0.26 0.79
CA ALA A 127 9.44 -0.74 1.29
C ALA A 127 9.37 -2.05 0.48
N ASN A 128 8.17 -2.48 0.05
CA ASN A 128 8.02 -3.65 -0.81
C ASN A 128 8.72 -3.46 -2.16
N CYS A 129 8.55 -2.29 -2.80
CA CYS A 129 9.22 -1.99 -4.06
C CYS A 129 10.75 -1.97 -3.94
N ALA A 130 11.30 -1.51 -2.81
CA ALA A 130 12.74 -1.38 -2.59
C ALA A 130 13.41 -2.62 -1.95
N GLY A 131 12.64 -3.51 -1.34
CA GLY A 131 13.15 -4.64 -0.58
C GLY A 131 13.66 -5.81 -1.42
N GLY A 132 13.33 -5.85 -2.71
CA GLY A 132 13.76 -6.91 -3.62
C GLY A 132 15.22 -6.77 -4.04
N THR A 133 15.95 -7.89 -4.05
CA THR A 133 17.31 -7.95 -4.59
C THR A 133 17.29 -7.76 -6.10
N ALA A 134 18.13 -6.87 -6.63
CA ALA A 134 18.17 -6.62 -8.08
C ALA A 134 18.86 -7.77 -8.82
N TYR A 135 18.14 -8.43 -9.72
CA TYR A 135 18.65 -9.57 -10.51
C TYR A 135 19.94 -9.23 -11.30
N ALA A 136 20.09 -7.97 -11.74
CA ALA A 136 21.28 -7.52 -12.45
C ALA A 136 22.58 -7.64 -11.62
N VAL A 137 22.49 -7.74 -10.28
CA VAL A 137 23.64 -8.01 -9.41
C VAL A 137 24.26 -9.37 -9.78
N ASP A 138 23.46 -10.40 -10.03
CA ASP A 138 23.95 -11.73 -10.39
C ASP A 138 24.74 -11.70 -11.71
N ILE A 139 24.27 -10.93 -12.70
CA ILE A 139 24.98 -10.74 -13.98
C ILE A 139 26.37 -10.16 -13.74
N THR A 140 26.46 -9.09 -12.94
CA THR A 140 27.75 -8.42 -12.67
C THR A 140 28.71 -9.32 -11.88
N VAL A 141 28.20 -10.10 -10.92
CA VAL A 141 29.00 -11.03 -10.12
C VAL A 141 29.49 -12.19 -10.97
N ILE A 142 28.64 -12.76 -11.83
CA ILE A 142 29.02 -13.86 -12.71
C ILE A 142 30.09 -13.41 -13.71
N GLN A 143 29.93 -12.23 -14.32
CA GLN A 143 30.95 -11.67 -15.23
C GLN A 143 32.31 -11.50 -14.55
N LYS A 144 32.31 -11.03 -13.31
CA LYS A 144 33.54 -10.81 -12.55
C LYS A 144 34.19 -12.12 -12.08
N VAL A 145 33.41 -13.06 -11.57
CA VAL A 145 33.93 -14.30 -10.95
C VAL A 145 34.24 -15.38 -11.99
N PHE A 146 33.36 -15.60 -12.97
CA PHE A 146 33.51 -16.71 -13.92
C PHE A 146 34.19 -16.29 -15.23
N TYR A 147 33.90 -15.07 -15.72
CA TYR A 147 34.45 -14.59 -16.99
C TYR A 147 35.68 -13.69 -16.82
N LEU A 148 36.07 -13.37 -15.58
CA LEU A 148 37.23 -12.54 -15.25
C LEU A 148 37.18 -11.16 -15.94
N GLN A 149 35.98 -10.64 -16.20
CA GLN A 149 35.74 -9.33 -16.82
C GLN A 149 35.22 -8.35 -15.77
N ASP A 150 35.92 -7.24 -15.57
CA ASP A 150 35.48 -6.14 -14.70
C ASP A 150 35.28 -4.87 -15.53
N TYR A 151 34.02 -4.48 -15.70
CA TYR A 151 33.63 -3.25 -16.40
C TYR A 151 33.68 -2.01 -15.48
N GLY A 152 34.07 -2.18 -14.22
CA GLY A 152 34.15 -1.11 -13.23
C GLY A 152 32.82 -0.83 -12.52
N PHE A 153 32.90 -0.13 -11.39
CA PHE A 153 31.74 0.15 -10.54
C PHE A 153 30.63 0.91 -11.27
N LEU A 154 30.98 1.98 -12.00
CA LEU A 154 30.00 2.84 -12.65
C LEU A 154 29.20 2.09 -13.73
N ALA A 155 29.85 1.26 -14.54
CA ALA A 155 29.17 0.49 -15.58
C ALA A 155 28.20 -0.54 -14.96
N ASN A 156 28.64 -1.26 -13.93
CA ASN A 156 27.81 -2.23 -13.21
C ASN A 156 26.63 -1.53 -12.50
N PHE A 157 26.87 -0.38 -11.87
CA PHE A 157 25.82 0.40 -11.22
C PHE A 157 24.79 0.92 -12.25
N LEU A 158 25.25 1.45 -13.38
CA LEU A 158 24.36 1.92 -14.44
C LEU A 158 23.55 0.77 -15.05
N LEU A 159 24.15 -0.40 -15.23
CA LEU A 159 23.43 -1.60 -15.67
C LEU A 159 22.29 -1.94 -14.72
N ILE A 160 22.57 -2.01 -13.40
CA ILE A 160 21.56 -2.28 -12.38
C ILE A 160 20.48 -1.19 -12.36
N LEU A 161 20.87 0.08 -12.48
CA LEU A 161 19.91 1.19 -12.47
C LEU A 161 18.96 1.12 -13.67
N VAL A 162 19.49 0.90 -14.87
CA VAL A 162 18.71 0.86 -16.12
C VAL A 162 17.72 -0.31 -16.09
N THR A 163 18.09 -1.49 -15.61
CA THR A 163 17.17 -2.63 -15.53
C THR A 163 16.01 -2.37 -14.59
N GLN A 164 16.26 -1.73 -13.44
CA GLN A 164 15.19 -1.33 -12.51
C GLN A 164 14.28 -0.26 -13.11
N MET A 165 14.84 0.78 -13.74
CA MET A 165 14.05 1.83 -14.38
C MET A 165 13.19 1.31 -15.53
N LEU A 166 13.73 0.37 -16.32
CA LEU A 166 12.99 -0.29 -17.40
C LEU A 166 11.80 -1.07 -16.84
N GLY A 167 11.98 -1.82 -15.76
CA GLY A 167 10.91 -2.56 -15.09
C GLY A 167 9.76 -1.66 -14.62
N TYR A 168 10.07 -0.58 -13.89
CA TYR A 168 9.04 0.36 -13.43
C TYR A 168 8.41 1.14 -14.59
N GLY A 169 9.17 1.45 -15.65
CA GLY A 169 8.64 2.07 -16.86
C GLY A 169 7.60 1.21 -17.57
N MET A 170 7.88 -0.10 -17.74
CA MET A 170 6.92 -1.04 -18.32
C MET A 170 5.69 -1.22 -17.44
N ALA A 171 5.85 -1.29 -16.11
CA ALA A 171 4.74 -1.36 -15.17
C ALA A 171 3.79 -0.15 -15.31
N GLY A 172 4.36 1.05 -15.51
CA GLY A 172 3.58 2.27 -15.78
C GLY A 172 2.74 2.19 -17.05
N VAL A 173 3.30 1.69 -18.15
CA VAL A 173 2.59 1.52 -19.43
C VAL A 173 1.48 0.48 -19.32
N LEU A 174 1.75 -0.64 -18.65
CA LEU A 174 0.80 -1.75 -18.50
C LEU A 174 -0.28 -1.51 -17.45
N ARG A 175 -0.18 -0.46 -16.61
CA ARG A 175 -1.16 -0.10 -15.59
C ARG A 175 -2.61 -0.05 -16.11
N LYS A 176 -2.80 0.46 -17.34
CA LYS A 176 -4.14 0.56 -17.95
C LYS A 176 -4.80 -0.81 -18.15
N TYR A 177 -4.00 -1.85 -18.39
CA TYR A 177 -4.48 -3.20 -18.71
C TYR A 177 -4.47 -4.12 -17.48
N LEU A 178 -3.52 -3.92 -16.55
CA LEU A 178 -3.31 -4.83 -15.42
C LEU A 178 -3.89 -4.35 -14.08
N VAL A 179 -4.25 -3.05 -13.97
CA VAL A 179 -4.67 -2.45 -12.69
C VAL A 179 -6.06 -1.82 -12.76
N TYR A 180 -6.38 -1.05 -13.82
CA TYR A 180 -7.69 -0.38 -13.90
C TYR A 180 -8.91 -1.29 -14.15
N PRO A 181 -8.81 -2.42 -14.88
CA PRO A 181 -9.96 -3.30 -15.05
C PRO A 181 -10.35 -3.98 -13.72
N ALA A 182 -11.61 -3.85 -13.30
CA ALA A 182 -12.11 -4.37 -12.02
C ALA A 182 -11.98 -5.91 -11.86
N ALA A 183 -11.87 -6.65 -12.96
CA ALA A 183 -11.67 -8.09 -12.95
C ALA A 183 -10.21 -8.52 -12.62
N MET A 184 -9.24 -7.60 -12.66
CA MET A 184 -7.83 -7.92 -12.40
C MET A 184 -7.53 -7.77 -10.91
N ILE A 185 -7.36 -8.90 -10.22
CA ILE A 185 -7.00 -8.94 -8.80
C ILE A 185 -5.54 -9.33 -8.57
N TRP A 186 -4.97 -8.81 -7.49
CA TRP A 186 -3.61 -9.08 -7.03
C TRP A 186 -3.63 -9.62 -5.60
N PRO A 187 -3.95 -10.92 -5.38
CA PRO A 187 -4.19 -11.47 -4.05
C PRO A 187 -3.03 -11.27 -3.06
N ALA A 188 -1.79 -11.37 -3.54
CA ALA A 188 -0.60 -11.14 -2.73
C ALA A 188 -0.51 -9.69 -2.20
N ASN A 189 -1.07 -8.73 -2.92
CA ASN A 189 -1.08 -7.32 -2.54
C ASN A 189 -2.28 -6.98 -1.65
N LEU A 190 -3.40 -7.72 -1.74
CA LEU A 190 -4.56 -7.50 -0.88
C LEU A 190 -4.20 -7.59 0.61
N VAL A 191 -3.35 -8.55 0.98
CA VAL A 191 -2.87 -8.71 2.37
C VAL A 191 -2.05 -7.51 2.85
N GLN A 192 -1.43 -6.76 1.95
CA GLN A 192 -0.60 -5.59 2.30
C GLN A 192 -1.41 -4.32 2.52
N VAL A 193 -2.65 -4.28 2.01
CA VAL A 193 -3.55 -3.12 2.10
C VAL A 193 -4.73 -3.34 3.04
N ALA A 194 -4.86 -4.55 3.59
CA ALA A 194 -5.74 -4.90 4.71
C ALA A 194 -5.25 -4.28 6.02
#